data_AF-A0A9E5KRH9-F1
#
_entry.id   AF-A0A9E5KRH9-F1
#
_cell.length_a   1.000
_cell.length_b   1.000
_cell.length_c   1.000
_cell.angle_alpha   90.00
_cell.angle_beta   90.00
_cell.angle_gamma   90.00
#
_symmetry.space_group_name_H-M   'P 1'
#
loop_
_entity.id
_entity.type
_entity.pdbx_description
1 polymer ?
#
loop_
_entity_poly.entity_id
_entity_poly.type
_entity_poly.pdbx_seq_one_letter_code
_entity_poly.pdbx_strand_id
1 'polypeptide(L)'
;MTESKDTAAIPAAISGIDVMRGVGAVRAKGFWADAWERVLKRPGAIFGICWIGVIAFFAVFGPIVANAHPLTLVRVGAGGTAVREWPLLANLTPTDWALLIGCFVGLPWIFVGPRSLTRAQRLGIFVVAA
;
A
#
# COMPACT_ATOMS: atom_id res chain seq x y z
N MET A 1 10.95 46.76 15.25
CA MET A 1 9.74 45.96 15.48
C MET A 1 10.04 44.54 15.03
N THR A 2 10.43 43.67 15.95
CA THR A 2 10.73 42.26 15.69
C THR A 2 9.61 41.42 16.29
N GLU A 3 8.81 40.82 15.41
CA GLU A 3 7.68 39.96 15.73
C GLU A 3 8.19 38.62 16.31
N SER A 4 8.03 38.40 17.62
CA SER A 4 8.32 37.11 18.24
C SER A 4 7.16 36.16 17.92
N LYS A 5 7.46 35.13 17.13
CA LYS A 5 6.53 34.07 16.76
C LYS A 5 6.27 33.19 18.00
N ASP A 6 5.26 33.54 18.79
CA ASP A 6 4.82 32.76 19.94
C ASP A 6 4.33 31.40 19.48
N THR A 7 5.18 30.38 19.67
CA THR A 7 4.79 28.99 19.54
C THR A 7 3.95 28.68 20.76
N ALA A 8 2.62 28.77 20.62
CA ALA A 8 1.67 28.52 21.70
C ALA A 8 1.94 27.16 22.36
N ALA A 9 2.68 27.20 23.48
CA ALA A 9 2.91 26.05 24.33
C ALA A 9 1.58 25.63 24.93
N ILE A 10 1.23 24.34 24.81
CA ILE A 10 0.02 23.78 25.42
C ILE A 10 0.13 24.04 26.94
N PRO A 11 -0.77 24.85 27.54
CA PRO A 11 -0.63 25.25 28.93
C PRO A 11 -0.72 24.01 29.85
N ALA A 12 0.26 23.89 30.76
CA ALA A 12 0.44 22.74 31.66
C ALA A 12 -0.70 22.55 32.68
N ALA A 13 -1.58 23.54 32.82
CA ALA A 13 -2.77 23.48 33.64
C ALA A 13 -3.94 24.12 32.90
N ILE A 14 -5.03 23.38 32.73
CA ILE A 14 -6.28 23.84 32.12
C ILE A 14 -7.25 24.12 33.26
N SER A 15 -7.83 25.33 33.30
CA SER A 15 -8.82 25.68 34.32
C SER A 15 -10.13 24.93 34.09
N GLY A 16 -10.90 24.64 35.15
CA GLY A 16 -12.21 23.99 35.01
C GLY A 16 -13.19 24.77 34.11
N ILE A 17 -13.06 26.10 34.06
CA ILE A 17 -13.81 26.94 33.12
C ILE A 17 -13.34 26.78 31.66
N ASP A 18 -12.06 26.50 31.43
CA ASP A 18 -11.50 26.25 30.10
C ASP A 18 -11.96 24.89 29.57
N VAL A 19 -12.02 23.88 30.44
CA VAL A 19 -12.63 22.57 30.13
C VAL A 19 -14.11 22.73 29.74
N MET A 20 -14.88 23.50 30.52
CA MET A 20 -16.30 23.78 30.22
C MET A 20 -16.49 24.58 28.93
N ARG A 21 -15.49 25.35 28.51
CA ARG A 21 -15.45 26.07 27.22
C ARG A 21 -14.95 25.20 26.05
N GLY A 22 -14.65 23.92 26.30
CA GLY A 22 -14.10 23.00 25.30
C GLY A 22 -12.63 23.26 24.95
N VAL A 23 -11.95 24.14 25.68
CA VAL A 23 -10.51 24.38 25.54
C VAL A 23 -9.78 23.16 26.10
N GLY A 24 -9.09 22.42 25.22
CA GLY A 24 -8.38 21.19 25.58
C GLY A 24 -9.11 19.89 25.23
N ALA A 25 -10.27 19.96 24.53
CA ALA A 25 -10.89 18.75 23.99
C ALA A 25 -9.97 18.10 22.94
N VAL A 26 -9.29 17.02 23.33
CA VAL A 26 -8.43 16.25 22.42
C VAL A 26 -9.32 15.63 21.35
N ARG A 27 -9.09 15.99 20.08
CA ARG A 27 -9.84 15.43 18.95
C ARG A 27 -9.77 13.91 19.01
N ALA A 28 -10.92 13.25 19.07
CA ALA A 28 -10.97 11.80 19.17
C ALA A 28 -10.21 11.17 17.99
N LYS A 29 -9.21 10.35 18.31
CA LYS A 29 -8.47 9.59 17.30
C LYS A 29 -9.44 8.64 16.60
N GLY A 30 -9.37 8.57 15.27
CA GLY A 30 -10.22 7.65 14.52
C GLY A 30 -10.00 6.21 14.93
N PHE A 31 -11.06 5.40 14.98
CA PHE A 31 -11.04 4.00 15.41
C PHE A 31 -9.92 3.19 14.74
N TRP A 32 -9.79 3.30 13.41
CA TRP A 32 -8.75 2.62 12.64
C TRP A 32 -7.33 3.08 12.99
N ALA A 33 -7.15 4.37 13.28
CA ALA A 33 -5.84 4.91 13.62
C ALA A 33 -5.38 4.43 15.01
N ASP A 34 -6.31 4.29 15.96
CA ASP A 34 -6.02 3.70 17.27
C ASP A 34 -5.73 2.19 17.15
N ALA A 35 -6.52 1.46 16.36
CA ALA A 35 -6.28 0.03 16.11
C ALA A 35 -4.88 -0.23 15.53
N TRP A 36 -4.47 0.52 14.50
CA TRP A 36 -3.13 0.39 13.91
C TRP A 36 -2.01 0.76 14.87
N GLU A 37 -2.20 1.78 15.71
CA GLU A 37 -1.20 2.14 16.73
C GLU A 37 -0.97 0.97 17.72
N ARG A 38 -2.04 0.31 18.16
CA ARG A 38 -1.94 -0.84 19.07
C ARG A 38 -1.21 -2.01 18.44
N VAL A 39 -1.44 -2.26 17.14
CA VAL A 39 -0.77 -3.31 16.38
C VAL A 39 0.72 -3.00 16.22
N LEU A 40 1.06 -1.77 15.80
CA LEU A 40 2.45 -1.35 15.57
C LEU A 40 3.27 -1.20 16.86
N LYS A 41 2.63 -1.11 18.03
CA LYS A 41 3.32 -1.09 19.33
C LYS A 41 3.73 -2.47 19.84
N ARG A 42 3.20 -3.57 19.27
CA ARG A 42 3.44 -4.93 19.75
C ARG A 42 4.45 -5.66 18.85
N PRO A 43 5.62 -6.07 19.35
CA PRO A 43 6.66 -6.70 18.52
C PRO A 43 6.18 -8.02 17.87
N GLY A 44 5.39 -8.83 18.59
CA GLY A 44 4.80 -10.05 18.02
C GLY A 44 3.81 -9.77 16.88
N ALA A 45 3.08 -8.65 16.94
CA ALA A 45 2.17 -8.26 15.86
C ALA A 45 2.95 -7.73 14.63
N ILE A 46 4.06 -7.03 14.86
CA ILE A 46 4.99 -6.63 13.79
C ILE A 46 5.55 -7.88 13.09
N PHE A 47 5.95 -8.91 13.83
CA PHE A 47 6.40 -10.17 13.24
C PHE A 47 5.30 -10.81 12.38
N GLY A 48 4.06 -10.82 12.87
CA GLY A 48 2.91 -11.28 12.09
C GLY A 48 2.71 -10.49 10.80
N ILE A 49 2.79 -9.15 10.85
CA ILE A 49 2.72 -8.31 9.65
C ILE A 49 3.86 -8.62 8.68
N CYS A 50 5.09 -8.79 9.18
CA CYS A 50 6.23 -9.13 8.35
C CYS A 50 6.02 -10.49 7.65
N TRP A 51 5.56 -11.50 8.39
CA TRP A 51 5.26 -12.81 7.85
C TRP A 51 4.14 -12.78 6.79
N ILE A 52 3.05 -12.06 7.06
CA ILE A 52 1.99 -11.84 6.08
C ILE A 52 2.55 -11.13 4.83
N GLY A 53 3.45 -10.16 5.00
CA GLY A 53 4.14 -9.51 3.90
C GLY A 53 4.95 -10.48 3.02
N VAL A 54 5.66 -11.44 3.64
CA VAL A 54 6.39 -12.49 2.92
C VAL A 54 5.42 -13.39 2.14
N ILE A 55 4.33 -13.84 2.75
CA ILE A 55 3.31 -14.64 2.07
C ILE A 55 2.69 -13.86 0.90
N ALA A 56 2.32 -12.60 1.13
CA ALA A 56 1.74 -11.74 0.10
C ALA A 56 2.71 -11.52 -1.07
N PHE A 57 4.00 -11.36 -0.78
CA PHE A 57 5.04 -11.28 -1.81
C PHE A 57 5.05 -12.54 -2.69
N PHE A 58 5.12 -13.73 -2.09
CA PHE A 58 5.10 -14.97 -2.87
C PHE A 58 3.76 -15.24 -3.56
N ALA A 59 2.64 -14.77 -3.01
CA ALA A 59 1.35 -14.88 -3.68
C ALA A 59 1.31 -14.04 -4.98
N VAL A 60 1.86 -12.84 -4.96
CA VAL A 60 1.90 -11.94 -6.13
C VAL A 60 2.96 -12.37 -7.15
N PHE A 61 4.16 -12.73 -6.68
CA PHE A 61 5.30 -13.05 -7.55
C PHE A 61 5.47 -14.55 -7.84
N GLY A 62 4.63 -15.40 -7.25
CA GLY A 62 4.63 -16.85 -7.43
C GLY A 62 4.68 -17.29 -8.90
N PRO A 63 3.89 -16.70 -9.82
CA PRO A 63 3.90 -17.06 -11.23
C PRO A 63 5.23 -16.81 -11.94
N ILE A 64 6.05 -15.89 -11.42
CA ILE A 64 7.38 -15.56 -11.93
C ILE A 64 8.44 -16.42 -11.25
N VAL A 65 8.34 -16.58 -9.93
CA VAL A 65 9.33 -17.32 -9.11
C VAL A 65 9.24 -18.83 -9.31
N ALA A 66 8.03 -19.38 -9.40
CA ALA A 66 7.77 -20.81 -9.54
C ALA A 66 7.52 -21.23 -11.00
N ASN A 67 7.83 -20.36 -11.97
CA ASN A 67 7.55 -20.66 -13.37
C ASN A 67 8.48 -21.75 -13.91
N ALA A 68 7.90 -22.79 -14.49
CA ALA A 68 8.66 -23.85 -15.16
C ALA A 68 9.00 -23.53 -16.63
N HIS A 69 8.47 -22.43 -17.19
CA HIS A 69 8.71 -22.07 -18.58
C HIS A 69 9.92 -21.14 -18.75
N PRO A 70 10.63 -21.22 -19.88
CA PRO A 70 11.66 -20.24 -20.23
C PRO A 70 11.04 -18.84 -20.39
N LEU A 71 11.79 -17.81 -19.96
CA LEU A 71 11.38 -16.41 -20.14
C LEU A 71 11.22 -16.04 -21.61
N THR A 72 12.19 -16.44 -22.44
CA THR A 72 12.17 -16.25 -23.89
C THR A 72 12.65 -17.48 -24.61
N LEU A 73 12.00 -17.82 -25.71
CA LEU A 73 12.48 -18.80 -26.67
C LEU A 73 12.59 -18.13 -28.04
N VAL A 74 13.66 -18.43 -28.76
CA VAL A 74 13.78 -18.03 -30.16
C VAL A 74 13.68 -19.29 -31.00
N ARG A 75 12.63 -19.39 -31.82
CA ARG A 75 12.43 -20.51 -32.74
C ARG A 75 12.78 -20.04 -34.16
N VAL A 76 13.65 -20.77 -34.84
CA VAL A 76 13.92 -20.55 -36.27
C VAL A 76 12.95 -21.41 -37.07
N GLY A 77 12.05 -20.75 -37.81
CA GLY A 77 11.10 -21.42 -38.69
C GLY A 77 11.77 -21.97 -39.96
N ALA A 78 11.05 -22.84 -40.68
CA ALA A 78 11.56 -23.49 -41.90
C ALA A 78 12.01 -22.52 -43.02
N GLY A 79 11.56 -21.25 -42.98
CA GLY A 79 11.99 -20.18 -43.89
C GLY A 79 13.18 -19.35 -43.40
N GLY A 80 13.89 -19.77 -42.34
CA GLY A 80 15.02 -19.03 -41.77
C GLY A 80 14.64 -17.82 -40.90
N THR A 81 13.35 -17.53 -40.74
CA THR A 81 12.85 -16.46 -39.88
C THR A 81 12.89 -16.88 -38.41
N ALA A 82 13.61 -16.14 -37.58
CA ALA A 82 13.61 -16.31 -36.14
C ALA A 82 12.43 -15.56 -35.49
N VAL A 83 11.54 -16.29 -34.81
CA VAL A 83 10.43 -15.72 -34.03
C VAL A 83 10.76 -15.84 -32.54
N ARG A 84 10.66 -14.73 -31.81
CA ARG A 84 10.82 -14.68 -30.35
C ARG A 84 9.47 -14.88 -29.68
N GLU A 85 9.37 -15.93 -28.87
CA GLU A 85 8.20 -16.26 -28.07
C GLU A 85 8.47 -15.93 -26.59
N TRP A 86 7.40 -15.64 -25.85
CA TRP A 86 7.43 -15.37 -24.41
C TRP A 86 6.52 -16.38 -23.68
N PRO A 87 6.95 -17.65 -23.53
CA PRO A 87 6.10 -18.73 -23.00
C PRO A 87 5.54 -18.44 -21.61
N LEU A 88 6.30 -17.75 -20.74
CA LEU A 88 5.85 -17.36 -19.42
C LEU A 88 4.61 -16.44 -19.47
N LEU A 89 4.62 -15.44 -20.36
CA LEU A 89 3.51 -14.51 -20.54
C LEU A 89 2.26 -15.18 -21.13
N ALA A 90 2.45 -16.21 -21.94
CA ALA A 90 1.36 -16.97 -22.54
C ALA A 90 0.65 -17.91 -21.56
N ASN A 91 1.30 -18.31 -20.46
CA ASN A 91 0.75 -19.25 -19.48
C ASN A 91 0.33 -18.60 -18.15
N LEU A 92 0.40 -17.28 -18.03
CA LEU A 92 -0.08 -16.55 -16.86
C LEU A 92 -1.60 -16.61 -16.79
N THR A 93 -2.15 -17.04 -15.66
CA THR A 93 -3.60 -17.08 -15.45
C THR A 93 -4.15 -15.65 -15.30
N PRO A 94 -5.46 -15.42 -15.53
CA PRO A 94 -6.07 -14.11 -15.32
C PRO A 94 -5.86 -13.58 -13.88
N THR A 95 -5.86 -14.47 -12.89
CA THR A 95 -5.61 -14.13 -11.48
C THR A 95 -4.20 -13.58 -11.29
N ASP A 96 -3.20 -14.18 -11.93
CA ASP A 96 -1.81 -13.75 -11.84
C ASP A 96 -1.62 -12.35 -12.42
N TRP A 97 -2.27 -12.08 -13.56
CA TRP A 97 -2.30 -10.75 -14.16
C TRP A 97 -2.95 -9.73 -13.22
N ALA A 98 -4.09 -10.06 -12.61
CA ALA A 98 -4.76 -9.17 -11.68
C ALA A 98 -3.87 -8.85 -10.46
N LEU A 99 -3.18 -9.85 -9.90
CA LEU A 99 -2.25 -9.65 -8.77
C LEU A 99 -1.04 -8.79 -9.15
N LEU A 100 -0.42 -9.06 -10.30
CA LEU A 100 0.73 -8.30 -10.78
C LEU A 100 0.34 -6.85 -11.11
N ILE A 101 -0.76 -6.64 -11.84
CA ILE A 101 -1.27 -5.29 -12.15
C ILE A 101 -1.65 -4.57 -10.86
N GLY A 102 -2.34 -5.23 -9.93
CA GLY A 102 -2.68 -4.64 -8.64
C GLY A 102 -1.46 -4.24 -7.82
N CYS A 103 -0.39 -5.04 -7.87
CA CYS A 103 0.87 -4.70 -7.23
C CYS A 103 1.56 -3.50 -7.90
N PHE A 104 1.78 -3.56 -9.23
CA PHE A 104 2.58 -2.56 -9.94
C PHE A 104 1.83 -1.26 -10.27
N VAL A 105 0.51 -1.30 -10.40
CA VAL A 105 -0.32 -0.12 -10.71
C VAL A 105 -1.08 0.33 -9.47
N GLY A 106 -1.73 -0.61 -8.77
CA GLY A 106 -2.56 -0.31 -7.61
C GLY A 106 -1.79 0.29 -6.43
N LEU A 107 -0.64 -0.29 -6.03
CA LEU A 107 0.17 0.30 -4.94
C LEU A 107 0.64 1.73 -5.28
N PRO A 108 1.35 1.98 -6.40
CA PRO A 108 1.75 3.35 -6.74
C PRO A 108 0.58 4.33 -6.84
N TRP A 109 -0.56 3.89 -7.38
CA TRP A 109 -1.77 4.71 -7.41
C TRP A 109 -2.25 5.10 -6.01
N ILE A 110 -2.30 4.16 -5.06
CA ILE A 110 -2.75 4.43 -3.69
C ILE A 110 -1.80 5.42 -2.99
N PHE A 111 -0.49 5.25 -3.14
CA PHE A 111 0.50 6.07 -2.42
C PHE A 111 0.82 7.41 -3.10
N VAL A 112 0.93 7.44 -4.43
CA VAL A 112 1.43 8.58 -5.24
C VAL A 112 0.34 9.25 -6.07
N GLY A 113 -0.87 8.70 -6.13
CA GLY A 113 -2.00 9.25 -6.88
C GLY A 113 -2.46 10.67 -6.49
N PRO A 114 -3.54 11.18 -7.09
CA PRO A 114 -3.97 12.57 -6.97
C PRO A 114 -4.15 13.02 -5.52
N ARG A 115 -3.42 14.07 -5.11
CA ARG A 115 -3.42 14.59 -3.72
C ARG A 115 -4.79 15.08 -3.24
N SER A 116 -5.73 15.33 -4.16
CA SER A 116 -7.12 15.66 -3.85
C SER A 116 -7.91 14.50 -3.23
N LEU A 117 -7.47 13.25 -3.45
CA LEU A 117 -8.13 12.05 -2.95
C LEU A 117 -7.40 11.49 -1.73
N THR A 118 -8.17 11.10 -0.71
CA THR A 118 -7.65 10.32 0.42
C THR A 118 -7.19 8.93 -0.04
N ARG A 119 -6.23 8.32 0.67
CA ARG A 119 -5.75 6.95 0.35
C ARG A 119 -6.90 5.92 0.33
N ALA A 120 -7.88 6.09 1.21
CA ALA A 120 -9.07 5.23 1.26
C ALA A 120 -9.94 5.37 -0.01
N GLN A 121 -10.15 6.60 -0.50
CA GLN A 121 -10.88 6.82 -1.76
C GLN A 121 -10.14 6.23 -2.97
N ARG A 122 -8.81 6.40 -3.03
CA ARG A 122 -7.99 5.83 -4.11
C ARG A 122 -8.07 4.31 -4.12
N LEU A 123 -8.03 3.68 -2.94
CA LEU A 123 -8.20 2.24 -2.79
C LEU A 123 -9.60 1.80 -3.21
N GLY A 124 -10.66 2.53 -2.79
CA GLY A 124 -12.03 2.24 -3.22
C GLY A 124 -12.20 2.30 -4.74
N ILE A 125 -11.66 3.32 -5.39
CA ILE A 125 -11.67 3.44 -6.87
C ILE A 125 -10.94 2.27 -7.52
N PHE A 126 -9.77 1.92 -6.98
CA PHE A 126 -8.97 0.81 -7.51
C PHE A 126 -9.72 -0.52 -7.41
N VAL A 127 -10.35 -0.80 -6.26
CA VAL A 127 -11.12 -2.04 -6.04
C VAL A 127 -12.37 -2.13 -6.92
N VAL A 128 -13.05 -1.01 -7.17
CA VAL A 128 -14.22 -0.99 -8.08
C VAL A 128 -13.81 -1.18 -9.55
N ALA A 129 -12.59 -0.81 -9.90
CA ALA A 129 -12.07 -0.92 -11.27
C ALA A 129 -11.35 -2.24 -11.58
N ALA A 130 -11.04 -3.05 -10.57
CA ALA A 130 -10.33 -4.32 -10.67
C ALA A 130 -11.31 -5.49 -10.86
#